data_AF-A0A1H2PVQ9-F1
#
_entry.id   AF-A0A1H2PVQ9-F1
#
_cell.length_a   1.000
_cell.length_b   1.000
_cell.length_c   1.000
_cell.angle_alpha   90.00
_cell.angle_beta   90.00
_cell.angle_gamma   90.00
#
_symmetry.space_group_name_H-M   'P 1'
#
loop_
_entity.id
_entity.type
_entity.pdbx_description
1 polymer ?
#
loop_
_entity_poly.entity_id
_entity_poly.type
_entity_poly.pdbx_seq_one_letter_code
_entity_poly.pdbx_strand_id
1 'polypeptide(L)'
;MKPVAPLFRRAAAAASPEQADTPMRCTRTPSLASLRPLTAALAAALAVFAGALAVPVAALAQTAPPASASAPAVASGPDAYAAAEAHDRREQAALDERRADVARRNDDMMRRYQTQQHDCYARFLVNRCLDQAREAMRSEKAALRVEQLAIEDESRALRTAARQRREAQREQQRLADAPRREAEEQRNQAQYQARQQAQAQRAAQRAAEAPQRAANERAYEQKQAERRAQASEAAAGASAAAARRADNASRYEAKQRDAEENRQRVEARRANAARRAASAADTASAPPPAATPTPAPGPVSTPSPAPGVSTPRPGK
;
A
#
# COMPACT_ATOMS: atom_id res chain seq x y z
N MET A 1 5.11 36.16 20.40
CA MET A 1 3.81 36.66 20.90
C MET A 1 2.84 36.72 19.74
N LYS A 2 1.67 36.08 19.86
CA LYS A 2 0.51 36.19 18.95
C LYS A 2 -0.25 37.51 19.22
N PRO A 3 -1.05 38.04 18.28
CA PRO A 3 -2.45 37.60 18.01
C PRO A 3 -2.71 37.46 16.48
N VAL A 4 -3.54 36.61 15.86
CA VAL A 4 -4.86 35.94 16.08
C VAL A 4 -6.04 36.91 16.25
N ALA A 5 -6.82 37.11 15.17
CA ALA A 5 -8.29 37.03 15.07
C ALA A 5 -8.76 37.44 13.62
N PRO A 6 -10.04 37.33 13.20
CA PRO A 6 -10.66 36.06 12.79
C PRO A 6 -11.70 36.17 11.61
N LEU A 7 -12.39 35.05 11.34
CA LEU A 7 -13.75 34.89 10.75
C LEU A 7 -13.95 35.12 9.24
N PHE A 8 -14.24 34.05 8.49
CA PHE A 8 -15.42 34.01 7.61
C PHE A 8 -15.89 32.57 7.30
N ARG A 9 -17.15 32.31 7.70
CA ARG A 9 -18.21 31.46 7.13
C ARG A 9 -17.97 30.00 6.69
N ARG A 10 -18.58 29.12 7.50
CA ARG A 10 -19.51 28.01 7.16
C ARG A 10 -19.92 27.88 5.67
N ALA A 11 -19.79 26.65 5.15
CA ALA A 11 -20.80 26.00 4.32
C ALA A 11 -20.91 24.53 4.75
N ALA A 12 -22.11 24.15 5.20
CA ALA A 12 -22.48 22.80 5.56
C ALA A 12 -22.82 22.03 4.29
N ALA A 13 -22.17 20.88 4.06
CA ALA A 13 -22.60 19.90 3.09
C ALA A 13 -23.38 18.81 3.83
N ALA A 14 -24.66 18.72 3.51
CA ALA A 14 -25.61 17.75 4.01
C ALA A 14 -25.18 16.32 3.62
N ALA A 15 -25.15 15.44 4.61
CA ALA A 15 -25.15 14.00 4.40
C ALA A 15 -26.61 13.54 4.33
N SER A 16 -27.01 13.01 3.18
CA SER A 16 -28.25 12.23 3.03
C SER A 16 -27.88 10.75 2.85
N PRO A 17 -28.53 9.83 3.59
CA PRO A 17 -28.42 8.40 3.36
C PRO A 17 -29.49 7.96 2.34
N GLU A 18 -29.08 7.42 1.20
CA GLU A 18 -29.99 6.78 0.25
C GLU A 18 -29.72 5.27 0.24
N GLN A 19 -30.50 4.55 1.04
CA GLN A 19 -30.82 3.14 0.85
C GLN A 19 -31.96 3.06 -0.15
N ALA A 20 -31.75 2.42 -1.29
CA ALA A 20 -32.82 1.90 -2.12
C ALA A 20 -32.32 0.69 -2.93
N ASP A 21 -32.92 -0.45 -2.58
CA ASP A 21 -33.12 -1.69 -3.31
C ASP A 21 -32.68 -1.73 -4.78
N THR A 22 -31.71 -2.62 -5.06
CA THR A 22 -31.46 -3.11 -6.41
C THR A 22 -32.05 -4.51 -6.55
N PRO A 23 -33.08 -4.74 -7.40
CA PRO A 23 -33.60 -6.07 -7.62
C PRO A 23 -32.64 -6.92 -8.45
N MET A 24 -32.31 -8.06 -7.86
CA MET A 24 -31.86 -9.32 -8.43
C MET A 24 -32.30 -9.51 -9.89
N ARG A 25 -31.39 -9.29 -10.84
CA ARG A 25 -31.56 -9.72 -12.24
C ARG A 25 -30.83 -11.05 -12.44
N CYS A 26 -31.61 -12.12 -12.43
CA CYS A 26 -31.23 -13.44 -12.91
C CYS A 26 -30.74 -13.36 -14.36
N THR A 27 -29.43 -13.41 -14.58
CA THR A 27 -28.85 -13.71 -15.90
C THR A 27 -28.95 -15.21 -16.13
N ARG A 28 -30.02 -15.63 -16.82
CA ARG A 28 -30.17 -16.98 -17.37
C ARG A 28 -29.22 -17.12 -18.56
N THR A 29 -28.19 -17.92 -18.39
CA THR A 29 -27.29 -18.43 -19.43
C THR A 29 -28.08 -19.32 -20.41
N PRO A 30 -28.14 -19.02 -21.71
CA PRO A 30 -28.55 -20.01 -22.70
C PRO A 30 -27.36 -20.93 -23.00
N SER A 31 -27.58 -22.20 -22.67
CA SER A 31 -26.75 -23.35 -22.99
C SER A 31 -26.47 -23.42 -24.50
N LEU A 32 -25.18 -23.46 -24.85
CA LEU A 32 -24.70 -23.84 -26.18
C LEU A 32 -24.81 -25.36 -26.30
N ALA A 33 -25.89 -25.83 -26.93
CA ALA A 33 -26.01 -27.21 -27.36
C ALA A 33 -26.51 -27.25 -28.81
N SER A 34 -25.66 -27.83 -29.67
CA SER A 34 -25.98 -28.43 -30.96
C SER A 34 -26.61 -27.54 -32.03
N LEU A 35 -25.81 -27.15 -33.03
CA LEU A 35 -26.17 -27.28 -34.45
C LEU A 35 -24.86 -27.30 -35.27
N ARG A 36 -24.54 -28.49 -35.78
CA ARG A 36 -23.49 -28.77 -36.76
C ARG A 36 -24.00 -28.43 -38.19
N PRO A 37 -23.09 -28.33 -39.18
CA PRO A 37 -23.24 -27.45 -40.33
C PRO A 37 -23.99 -28.07 -41.50
N LEU A 38 -24.93 -27.32 -42.08
CA LEU A 38 -25.42 -27.52 -43.44
C LEU A 38 -24.61 -26.60 -44.37
N THR A 39 -23.45 -27.08 -44.82
CA THR A 39 -22.66 -26.47 -45.90
C THR A 39 -22.44 -27.51 -46.99
N ALA A 40 -23.43 -27.70 -47.85
CA ALA A 40 -23.30 -28.41 -49.12
C ALA A 40 -24.60 -28.26 -49.94
N ALA A 41 -24.86 -27.09 -50.53
CA ALA A 41 -25.73 -26.90 -51.70
C ALA A 41 -25.91 -25.40 -52.03
N LEU A 42 -24.84 -24.72 -52.44
CA LEU A 42 -24.96 -23.47 -53.20
C LEU A 42 -23.65 -23.18 -53.97
N ALA A 43 -23.19 -24.20 -54.68
CA ALA A 43 -22.13 -24.14 -55.66
C ALA A 43 -22.65 -24.77 -56.97
N ALA A 44 -23.73 -24.20 -57.52
CA ALA A 44 -24.26 -24.57 -58.84
C ALA A 44 -25.31 -23.53 -59.30
N ALA A 45 -24.94 -22.25 -59.40
CA ALA A 45 -25.83 -21.22 -59.98
C ALA A 45 -25.09 -20.01 -60.57
N LEU A 46 -23.84 -20.18 -61.01
CA LEU A 46 -23.08 -19.17 -61.77
C LEU A 46 -22.25 -19.86 -62.86
N ALA A 47 -22.91 -20.57 -63.76
CA ALA A 47 -22.28 -21.19 -64.92
C ALA A 47 -23.24 -21.27 -66.12
N VAL A 48 -24.01 -20.21 -66.39
CA VAL A 48 -24.70 -20.01 -67.68
C VAL A 48 -24.82 -18.50 -67.94
N PHE A 49 -23.74 -17.88 -68.39
CA PHE A 49 -23.76 -16.67 -69.24
C PHE A 49 -22.35 -16.46 -69.80
N ALA A 50 -21.87 -17.47 -70.51
CA ALA A 50 -20.69 -17.40 -71.36
C ALA A 50 -21.17 -17.62 -72.79
N GLY A 51 -21.28 -16.56 -73.59
CA GLY A 51 -21.62 -16.67 -75.00
C GLY A 51 -22.15 -15.37 -75.60
N ALA A 52 -21.35 -14.83 -76.54
CA ALA A 52 -21.69 -13.78 -77.50
C ALA A 52 -21.65 -12.33 -76.99
N LEU A 53 -20.47 -11.70 -77.14
CA LEU A 53 -20.28 -10.49 -77.95
C LEU A 53 -18.78 -10.34 -78.24
N ALA A 54 -18.37 -10.83 -79.42
CA ALA A 54 -17.08 -10.54 -80.02
C ALA A 54 -17.18 -9.20 -80.74
N VAL A 55 -16.34 -8.23 -80.36
CA VAL A 55 -16.07 -7.00 -81.12
C VAL A 55 -14.55 -6.85 -81.21
N PRO A 56 -13.98 -6.56 -82.40
CA PRO A 56 -12.55 -6.68 -82.65
C PRO A 56 -11.74 -5.55 -82.02
N VAL A 57 -10.54 -5.92 -81.56
CA VAL A 57 -9.46 -5.06 -81.08
C VAL A 57 -8.91 -4.25 -82.26
N ALA A 58 -9.15 -2.94 -82.26
CA ALA A 58 -8.35 -1.99 -83.02
C ALA A 58 -7.26 -1.44 -82.10
N ALA A 59 -6.02 -1.77 -82.43
CA ALA A 59 -4.82 -1.28 -81.77
C ALA A 59 -4.69 0.24 -81.97
N LEU A 60 -4.87 1.00 -80.89
CA LEU A 60 -4.34 2.35 -80.77
C LEU A 60 -3.24 2.31 -79.71
N ALA A 61 -2.00 2.31 -80.19
CA ALA A 61 -0.83 2.64 -79.39
C ALA A 61 -0.98 4.09 -78.92
N GLN A 62 -1.50 4.26 -77.71
CA GLN A 62 -1.43 5.52 -76.97
C GLN A 62 -0.45 5.31 -75.82
N THR A 63 0.63 6.08 -75.89
CA THR A 63 1.66 6.26 -74.86
C THR A 63 1.04 6.37 -73.48
N ALA A 64 1.26 5.36 -72.65
CA ALA A 64 0.94 5.40 -71.24
C ALA A 64 1.74 6.54 -70.58
N PRO A 65 1.11 7.51 -69.89
CA PRO A 65 1.84 8.32 -68.93
C PRO A 65 2.35 7.39 -67.82
N PRO A 66 3.55 7.61 -67.26
CA PRO A 66 4.03 6.81 -66.16
C PRO A 66 3.02 6.90 -65.02
N ALA A 67 2.47 5.75 -64.63
CA ALA A 67 1.74 5.56 -63.40
C ALA A 67 2.67 5.83 -62.22
N SER A 68 2.89 7.11 -61.94
CA SER A 68 3.32 7.59 -60.63
C SER A 68 2.06 7.69 -59.78
N ALA A 69 1.42 6.55 -59.53
CA ALA A 69 0.53 6.43 -58.39
C ALA A 69 1.45 6.35 -57.16
N SER A 70 2.01 7.50 -56.80
CA SER A 70 2.39 7.75 -55.42
C SER A 70 1.12 7.57 -54.60
N ALA A 71 0.92 6.36 -54.06
CA ALA A 71 0.14 6.19 -52.85
C ALA A 71 0.64 7.29 -51.91
N PRO A 72 -0.24 8.16 -51.36
CA PRO A 72 0.23 9.12 -50.40
C PRO A 72 0.90 8.30 -49.30
N ALA A 73 2.22 8.45 -49.17
CA ALA A 73 2.94 8.02 -48.01
C ALA A 73 2.26 8.75 -46.86
N VAL A 74 1.32 8.08 -46.21
CA VAL A 74 0.67 8.57 -45.00
C VAL A 74 1.81 8.68 -44.02
N ALA A 75 2.30 9.91 -43.86
CA ALA A 75 3.28 10.28 -42.87
C ALA A 75 2.76 9.72 -41.55
N SER A 76 3.33 8.59 -41.11
CA SER A 76 2.80 7.80 -39.99
C SER A 76 3.38 8.39 -38.72
N GLY A 77 3.15 9.69 -38.54
CA GLY A 77 3.60 10.46 -37.40
C GLY A 77 2.45 10.74 -36.45
N PRO A 78 2.74 10.99 -35.16
CA PRO A 78 1.74 11.45 -34.19
C PRO A 78 0.99 12.72 -34.67
N ASP A 79 1.66 13.55 -35.46
CA ASP A 79 1.08 14.78 -36.04
C ASP A 79 0.01 14.49 -37.10
N ALA A 80 0.18 13.45 -37.92
CA ALA A 80 -0.81 13.05 -38.92
C ALA A 80 -2.07 12.46 -38.28
N TYR A 81 -1.93 11.80 -37.13
CA TYR A 81 -3.06 11.33 -36.35
C TYR A 81 -3.84 12.48 -35.71
N ALA A 82 -3.14 13.42 -35.07
CA ALA A 82 -3.76 14.61 -34.49
C ALA A 82 -4.50 15.42 -35.56
N ALA A 83 -3.93 15.53 -36.77
CA ALA A 83 -4.58 16.16 -37.93
C ALA A 83 -5.84 15.40 -38.39
N ALA A 84 -5.80 14.07 -38.45
CA ALA A 84 -6.96 13.25 -38.80
C ALA A 84 -8.09 13.34 -37.75
N GLU A 85 -7.76 13.32 -36.46
CA GLU A 85 -8.78 13.53 -35.40
C GLU A 85 -9.36 14.94 -35.43
N ALA A 86 -8.56 15.95 -35.76
CA ALA A 86 -9.05 17.31 -35.94
C ALA A 86 -10.00 17.43 -37.14
N HIS A 87 -9.71 16.72 -38.24
CA HIS A 87 -10.61 16.63 -39.39
C HIS A 87 -11.95 16.01 -39.01
N ASP A 88 -11.94 14.86 -38.32
CA ASP A 88 -13.16 14.17 -37.89
C ASP A 88 -14.03 15.05 -36.99
N ARG A 89 -13.40 15.80 -36.06
CA ARG A 89 -14.12 16.77 -35.22
C ARG A 89 -14.78 17.89 -36.02
N ARG A 90 -14.12 18.38 -37.09
CA ARG A 90 -14.68 19.43 -37.96
C ARG A 90 -15.87 18.92 -38.77
N GLU A 91 -15.76 17.72 -39.35
CA GLU A 91 -16.87 17.10 -40.09
C GLU A 91 -18.06 16.81 -39.18
N GLN A 92 -17.79 16.37 -37.95
CA GLN A 92 -18.83 16.12 -36.96
C GLN A 92 -19.53 17.41 -36.54
N ALA A 93 -18.78 18.50 -36.31
CA ALA A 93 -19.36 19.81 -36.05
C ALA A 93 -20.24 20.32 -37.20
N ALA A 94 -19.82 20.11 -38.45
CA ALA A 94 -20.61 20.48 -39.64
C ALA A 94 -21.91 19.65 -39.77
N LEU A 95 -21.90 18.38 -39.36
CA LEU A 95 -23.14 17.58 -39.27
C LEU A 95 -24.06 18.10 -38.17
N ASP A 96 -23.51 18.46 -37.01
CA ASP A 96 -24.30 18.94 -35.87
C ASP A 96 -24.94 20.30 -36.17
N GLU A 97 -24.26 21.17 -36.92
CA GLU A 97 -24.83 22.41 -37.44
C GLU A 97 -26.01 22.13 -38.39
N ARG A 98 -25.87 21.18 -39.33
CA ARG A 98 -26.95 20.78 -40.23
C ARG A 98 -28.15 20.20 -39.49
N ARG A 99 -27.92 19.42 -38.43
CA ARG A 99 -29.01 18.93 -37.54
C ARG A 99 -29.74 20.07 -36.86
N ALA A 100 -29.01 21.05 -36.33
CA ALA A 100 -29.59 22.21 -35.70
C ALA A 100 -30.42 23.03 -36.70
N ASP A 101 -29.98 23.13 -37.95
CA ASP A 101 -30.74 23.81 -39.00
C ASP A 101 -32.05 23.10 -39.35
N VAL A 102 -32.02 21.78 -39.53
CA VAL A 102 -33.24 20.97 -39.75
C VAL A 102 -34.19 21.09 -38.56
N ALA A 103 -33.67 21.13 -37.33
CA ALA A 103 -34.48 21.32 -36.13
C ALA A 103 -35.17 22.70 -36.13
N ARG A 104 -34.44 23.78 -36.45
CA ARG A 104 -35.03 25.12 -36.59
C ARG A 104 -36.13 25.16 -37.65
N ARG A 105 -35.90 24.55 -38.82
CA ARG A 105 -36.90 24.47 -39.89
C ARG A 105 -38.15 23.69 -39.48
N ASN A 106 -37.98 22.61 -38.71
CA ASN A 106 -39.11 21.89 -38.13
C ASN A 106 -39.91 22.77 -37.16
N ASP A 107 -39.24 23.52 -36.28
CA ASP A 107 -39.92 24.40 -35.32
C ASP A 107 -40.65 25.56 -36.02
N ASP A 108 -40.04 26.14 -37.04
CA ASP A 108 -40.64 27.19 -37.88
C ASP A 108 -41.90 26.67 -38.59
N MET A 109 -41.82 25.48 -39.19
CA MET A 109 -42.95 24.81 -39.83
C MET A 109 -44.09 24.59 -38.84
N MET A 110 -43.78 24.09 -37.64
CA MET A 110 -44.79 23.87 -36.59
C MET A 110 -45.44 25.16 -36.12
N ARG A 111 -44.68 26.27 -36.00
CA ARG A 111 -45.25 27.57 -35.66
C ARG A 111 -46.19 28.09 -36.76
N ARG A 112 -45.78 28.01 -38.03
CA ARG A 112 -46.62 28.41 -39.17
C ARG A 112 -47.91 27.59 -39.24
N TYR A 113 -47.82 26.28 -39.00
CA TYR A 113 -48.98 25.40 -38.94
C TYR A 113 -49.96 25.81 -37.83
N GLN A 114 -49.48 26.11 -36.62
CA GLN A 114 -50.33 26.60 -35.52
C GLN A 114 -51.04 27.91 -35.88
N THR A 115 -50.32 28.88 -36.45
CA THR A 115 -50.93 30.14 -36.92
C THR A 115 -51.99 29.87 -37.98
N GLN A 116 -51.69 29.01 -38.97
CA GLN A 116 -52.63 28.68 -40.03
C GLN A 116 -53.88 27.96 -39.52
N GLN A 117 -53.77 27.15 -38.46
CA GLN A 117 -54.93 26.57 -37.80
C GLN A 117 -55.86 27.65 -37.23
N HIS A 118 -55.31 28.64 -36.52
CA HIS A 118 -56.09 29.76 -35.99
C HIS A 118 -56.76 30.57 -37.11
N ASP A 119 -56.02 30.86 -38.19
CA ASP A 119 -56.55 31.59 -39.34
C ASP A 119 -57.67 30.83 -40.07
N CYS A 120 -57.57 29.49 -40.13
CA CYS A 120 -58.59 28.66 -40.76
C CYS A 120 -59.96 28.76 -40.07
N TYR A 121 -60.00 28.98 -38.75
CA TYR A 121 -61.25 29.16 -38.01
C TYR A 121 -61.96 30.49 -38.33
N ALA A 122 -61.26 31.47 -38.90
CA ALA A 122 -61.86 32.71 -39.38
C ALA A 122 -62.46 32.60 -40.80
N ARG A 123 -62.30 31.46 -41.49
CA ARG A 123 -62.75 31.26 -42.87
C ARG A 123 -64.07 30.51 -42.96
N PHE A 124 -64.84 30.77 -44.01
CA PHE A 124 -66.15 30.11 -44.23
C PHE A 124 -66.04 28.60 -44.50
N LEU A 125 -64.95 28.14 -45.14
CA LEU A 125 -64.71 26.72 -45.42
C LEU A 125 -63.62 26.14 -44.50
N VAL A 126 -63.85 26.15 -43.18
CA VAL A 126 -62.88 25.71 -42.15
C VAL A 126 -62.33 24.32 -42.45
N ASN A 127 -63.20 23.34 -42.75
CA ASN A 127 -62.78 21.94 -42.97
C ASN A 127 -61.79 21.81 -44.13
N ARG A 128 -62.07 22.45 -45.26
CA ARG A 128 -61.16 22.42 -46.42
C ARG A 128 -59.84 23.15 -46.12
N CYS A 129 -59.90 24.25 -45.38
CA CYS A 129 -58.69 24.97 -44.97
C CYS A 129 -57.80 24.11 -44.06
N LEU A 130 -58.40 23.42 -43.07
CA LEU A 130 -57.67 22.54 -42.16
C LEU A 130 -57.05 21.34 -42.88
N ASP A 131 -57.74 20.75 -43.84
CA ASP A 131 -57.19 19.62 -44.60
C ASP A 131 -56.02 20.02 -45.49
N GLN A 132 -56.09 21.21 -46.11
CA GLN A 132 -54.96 21.79 -46.85
C GLN A 132 -53.76 22.07 -45.94
N ALA A 133 -53.99 22.65 -44.75
CA ALA A 133 -52.93 22.90 -43.78
C ALA A 133 -52.27 21.59 -43.29
N ARG A 134 -53.05 20.53 -43.06
CA ARG A 134 -52.53 19.21 -42.67
C ARG A 134 -51.72 18.55 -43.79
N GLU A 135 -52.16 18.68 -45.04
CA GLU A 135 -51.43 18.12 -46.19
C GLU A 135 -50.09 18.83 -46.38
N ALA A 136 -50.07 20.16 -46.27
CA ALA A 136 -48.82 20.94 -46.29
C ALA A 136 -47.88 20.53 -45.15
N MET A 137 -48.38 20.36 -43.93
CA MET A 137 -47.57 19.89 -42.80
C MET A 137 -47.02 18.48 -43.03
N ARG A 138 -47.84 17.56 -43.57
CA ARG A 138 -47.40 16.18 -43.87
C ARG A 138 -46.27 16.16 -44.90
N SER A 139 -46.38 16.94 -45.98
CA SER A 139 -45.36 16.95 -47.04
C SER A 139 -44.06 17.60 -46.57
N GLU A 140 -44.11 18.72 -45.86
CA GLU A 140 -42.92 19.37 -45.28
C GLU A 140 -42.24 18.46 -44.24
N LYS A 141 -43.01 17.80 -43.38
CA LYS A 141 -42.46 16.84 -42.40
C LYS A 141 -41.84 15.61 -43.07
N ALA A 142 -42.40 15.16 -44.19
CA ALA A 142 -41.81 14.07 -44.97
C ALA A 142 -40.46 14.50 -45.56
N ALA A 143 -40.36 15.71 -46.13
CA ALA A 143 -39.11 16.25 -46.64
C ALA A 143 -38.04 16.39 -45.54
N LEU A 144 -38.40 16.94 -44.37
CA LEU A 144 -37.49 17.05 -43.22
C LEU A 144 -37.00 15.68 -42.72
N ARG A 145 -37.87 14.66 -42.75
CA ARG A 145 -37.48 13.30 -42.35
C ARG A 145 -36.45 12.69 -43.32
N VAL A 146 -36.61 12.90 -44.62
CA VAL A 146 -35.63 12.42 -45.62
C VAL A 146 -34.26 13.07 -45.36
N GLU A 147 -34.24 14.36 -45.06
CA GLU A 147 -33.01 15.08 -44.73
C GLU A 147 -32.36 14.59 -43.42
N GLN A 148 -33.17 14.34 -42.39
CA GLN A 148 -32.68 13.75 -41.13
C GLN A 148 -32.01 12.39 -41.36
N LEU A 149 -32.64 11.52 -42.17
CA LEU A 149 -32.07 10.21 -42.50
C LEU A 149 -30.74 10.33 -43.24
N ALA A 150 -30.64 11.26 -44.20
CA ALA A 150 -29.39 11.53 -44.90
C ALA A 150 -28.27 11.97 -43.94
N ILE A 151 -28.57 12.87 -43.00
CA ILE A 151 -27.62 13.32 -41.96
C ILE A 151 -27.22 12.16 -41.04
N GLU A 152 -28.15 11.27 -40.69
CA GLU A 152 -27.85 10.08 -39.89
C GLU A 152 -26.95 9.09 -40.64
N ASP A 153 -27.19 8.88 -41.93
CA ASP A 153 -26.35 8.02 -42.78
C ASP A 153 -24.92 8.55 -42.92
N GLU A 154 -24.76 9.84 -43.18
CA GLU A 154 -23.45 10.50 -43.16
C GLU A 154 -22.76 10.32 -41.80
N SER A 155 -23.52 10.50 -40.71
CA SER A 155 -23.00 10.32 -39.35
C SER A 155 -22.58 8.88 -39.05
N ARG A 156 -23.33 7.90 -39.57
CA ARG A 156 -22.98 6.47 -39.49
C ARG A 156 -21.70 6.19 -40.28
N ALA A 157 -21.56 6.74 -41.47
CA ALA A 157 -20.38 6.60 -42.32
C ALA A 157 -19.13 7.19 -41.63
N LEU A 158 -19.20 8.42 -41.11
CA LEU A 158 -18.09 9.05 -40.40
C LEU A 158 -17.64 8.26 -39.17
N ARG A 159 -18.57 7.80 -38.33
CA ARG A 159 -18.21 6.97 -37.16
C ARG A 159 -17.52 5.67 -37.56
N THR A 160 -17.93 5.09 -38.68
CA THR A 160 -17.34 3.84 -39.19
C THR A 160 -15.94 4.10 -39.73
N ALA A 161 -15.75 5.15 -40.54
CA ALA A 161 -14.43 5.57 -41.03
C ALA A 161 -13.47 5.91 -39.88
N ALA A 162 -13.95 6.61 -38.84
CA ALA A 162 -13.17 6.93 -37.66
C ALA A 162 -12.73 5.66 -36.90
N ARG A 163 -13.60 4.65 -36.75
CA ARG A 163 -13.22 3.35 -36.15
C ARG A 163 -12.16 2.64 -36.98
N GLN A 164 -12.34 2.56 -38.30
CA GLN A 164 -11.39 1.91 -39.21
C GLN A 164 -10.00 2.57 -39.12
N ARG A 165 -9.93 3.90 -39.10
CA ARG A 165 -8.65 4.61 -38.91
C ARG A 165 -7.98 4.29 -37.57
N ARG A 166 -8.75 4.27 -36.48
CA ARG A 166 -8.23 3.91 -35.14
C ARG A 166 -7.77 2.46 -35.08
N GLU A 167 -8.48 1.54 -35.71
CA GLU A 167 -8.11 0.12 -35.77
C GLU A 167 -6.82 -0.08 -36.57
N ALA A 168 -6.71 0.55 -37.75
CA ALA A 168 -5.50 0.51 -38.56
C ALA A 168 -4.27 1.05 -37.79
N GLN A 169 -4.45 2.12 -37.01
CA GLN A 169 -3.37 2.64 -36.16
C GLN A 169 -2.99 1.69 -35.02
N ARG A 170 -3.97 1.11 -34.34
CA ARG A 170 -3.69 0.10 -33.30
C ARG A 170 -2.97 -1.11 -33.90
N GLU A 171 -3.31 -1.49 -35.11
CA GLU A 171 -2.62 -2.57 -35.81
C GLU A 171 -1.17 -2.21 -36.14
N GLN A 172 -0.93 -1.01 -36.69
CA GLN A 172 0.42 -0.50 -36.92
C GLN A 172 1.25 -0.45 -35.62
N GLN A 173 0.66 0.03 -34.52
CA GLN A 173 1.31 0.02 -33.20
C GLN A 173 1.61 -1.40 -32.71
N ARG A 174 0.65 -2.33 -32.83
CA ARG A 174 0.87 -3.74 -32.45
C ARG A 174 1.99 -4.39 -33.25
N LEU A 175 2.11 -4.09 -34.54
CA LEU A 175 3.17 -4.59 -35.40
C LEU A 175 4.52 -3.95 -35.03
N ALA A 176 4.55 -2.64 -34.77
CA ALA A 176 5.74 -1.94 -34.31
C ALA A 176 6.24 -2.46 -32.93
N ASP A 177 5.31 -2.76 -32.02
CA ASP A 177 5.61 -3.26 -30.68
C ASP A 177 5.82 -4.78 -30.61
N ALA A 178 5.50 -5.53 -31.67
CA ALA A 178 5.63 -6.99 -31.71
C ALA A 178 7.03 -7.50 -31.30
N PRO A 179 8.14 -7.04 -31.91
CA PRO A 179 9.48 -7.54 -31.55
C PRO A 179 9.86 -7.19 -30.10
N ARG A 180 9.42 -6.03 -29.60
CA ARG A 180 9.66 -5.64 -28.21
C ARG A 180 8.90 -6.56 -27.24
N ARG A 181 7.65 -6.90 -27.55
CA ARG A 181 6.83 -7.82 -26.74
C ARG A 181 7.43 -9.22 -26.70
N GLU A 182 7.87 -9.74 -27.84
CA GLU A 182 8.56 -11.03 -27.92
C GLU A 182 9.85 -11.03 -27.09
N ALA A 183 10.66 -9.98 -27.19
CA ALA A 183 11.89 -9.86 -26.39
C ALA A 183 11.60 -9.76 -24.89
N GLU A 184 10.54 -9.09 -24.49
CA GLU A 184 10.10 -8.99 -23.10
C GLU A 184 9.59 -10.34 -22.57
N GLU A 185 8.80 -11.06 -23.36
CA GLU A 185 8.34 -12.42 -23.04
C GLU A 185 9.52 -13.37 -22.84
N GLN A 186 10.51 -13.35 -23.73
CA GLN A 186 11.73 -14.15 -23.58
C GLN A 186 12.51 -13.79 -22.31
N ARG A 187 12.66 -12.49 -22.00
CA ARG A 187 13.31 -12.04 -20.76
C ARG A 187 12.55 -12.49 -19.53
N ASN A 188 11.23 -12.42 -19.55
CA ASN A 188 10.38 -12.85 -18.44
C ASN A 188 10.48 -14.36 -18.22
N GLN A 189 10.47 -15.15 -19.30
CA GLN A 189 10.68 -16.60 -19.24
C GLN A 189 12.05 -16.95 -18.67
N ALA A 190 13.11 -16.29 -19.15
CA ALA A 190 14.48 -16.51 -18.67
C ALA A 190 14.61 -16.14 -17.17
N GLN A 191 14.03 -15.02 -16.75
CA GLN A 191 14.02 -14.61 -15.34
C GLN A 191 13.24 -15.60 -14.46
N TYR A 192 12.10 -16.11 -14.94
CA TYR A 192 11.33 -17.12 -14.23
C TYR A 192 12.15 -18.38 -14.02
N GLN A 193 12.80 -18.90 -15.07
CA GLN A 193 13.67 -20.07 -14.99
C GLN A 193 14.86 -19.84 -14.05
N ALA A 194 15.52 -18.69 -14.13
CA ALA A 194 16.64 -18.34 -13.24
C ALA A 194 16.20 -18.29 -11.76
N ARG A 195 15.00 -17.74 -11.47
CA ARG A 195 14.43 -17.72 -10.12
C ARG A 195 14.14 -19.14 -9.62
N GLN A 196 13.61 -20.02 -10.47
CA GLN A 196 13.36 -21.41 -10.09
C GLN A 196 14.67 -22.14 -9.73
N GLN A 197 15.71 -21.97 -10.54
CA GLN A 197 17.03 -22.55 -10.26
C GLN A 197 17.64 -21.99 -8.96
N ALA A 198 17.56 -20.67 -8.76
CA ALA A 198 18.07 -20.04 -7.53
C ALA A 198 17.31 -20.53 -6.28
N GLN A 199 15.99 -20.74 -6.36
CA GLN A 199 15.22 -21.30 -5.27
C GLN A 199 15.62 -22.75 -4.96
N ALA A 200 15.82 -23.57 -6.00
CA ALA A 200 16.30 -24.94 -5.84
C ALA A 200 17.69 -24.97 -5.19
N GLN A 201 18.61 -24.11 -5.61
CA GLN A 201 19.94 -23.97 -5.02
C GLN A 201 19.88 -23.54 -3.55
N ARG A 202 19.06 -22.53 -3.22
CA ARG A 202 18.86 -22.08 -1.83
C ARG A 202 18.21 -23.15 -0.97
N ALA A 203 17.31 -23.95 -1.53
CA ALA A 203 16.73 -25.09 -0.82
C ALA A 203 17.79 -26.16 -0.54
N ALA A 204 18.62 -26.50 -1.54
CA ALA A 204 19.73 -27.44 -1.39
C ALA A 204 20.76 -26.96 -0.34
N GLN A 205 21.17 -25.68 -0.39
CA GLN A 205 22.07 -25.08 0.61
C GLN A 205 21.47 -25.13 2.01
N ARG A 206 20.19 -24.75 2.16
CA ARG A 206 19.50 -24.84 3.46
C ARG A 206 19.42 -26.27 3.99
N ALA A 207 19.22 -27.25 3.12
CA ALA A 207 19.22 -28.66 3.49
C ALA A 207 20.62 -29.13 3.93
N ALA A 208 21.67 -28.75 3.20
CA ALA A 208 23.06 -29.08 3.52
C ALA A 208 23.52 -28.48 4.87
N GLU A 209 23.10 -27.25 5.17
CA GLU A 209 23.42 -26.57 6.43
C GLU A 209 22.52 -26.96 7.61
N ALA A 210 21.40 -27.64 7.37
CA ALA A 210 20.45 -28.05 8.41
C ALA A 210 21.11 -28.80 9.59
N PRO A 211 21.98 -29.82 9.38
CA PRO A 211 22.64 -30.50 10.49
C PRO A 211 23.55 -29.58 11.30
N GLN A 212 24.28 -28.68 10.64
CA GLN A 212 25.15 -27.73 11.34
C GLN A 212 24.34 -26.71 12.14
N ARG A 213 23.23 -26.20 11.60
CA ARG A 213 22.31 -25.33 12.35
C ARG A 213 21.73 -26.03 13.57
N ALA A 214 21.29 -27.28 13.43
CA ALA A 214 20.78 -28.07 14.56
C ALA A 214 21.86 -28.33 15.62
N ALA A 215 23.12 -28.57 15.23
CA ALA A 215 24.22 -28.72 16.17
C ALA A 215 24.53 -27.41 16.92
N ASN A 216 24.54 -26.28 16.20
CA ASN A 216 24.77 -24.95 16.79
C ASN A 216 23.65 -24.56 17.77
N GLU A 217 22.40 -24.87 17.43
CA GLU A 217 21.23 -24.63 18.28
C GLU A 217 21.34 -25.43 19.59
N ARG A 218 21.64 -26.73 19.51
CA ARG A 218 21.89 -27.57 20.70
C ARG A 218 23.04 -27.04 21.56
N ALA A 219 24.15 -26.62 20.95
CA ALA A 219 25.29 -26.06 21.67
C ALA A 219 24.93 -24.73 22.37
N TYR A 220 24.10 -23.91 21.75
CA TYR A 220 23.61 -22.68 22.34
C TYR A 220 22.68 -22.93 23.53
N GLU A 221 21.75 -23.88 23.39
CA GLU A 221 20.85 -24.30 24.46
C GLU A 221 21.61 -24.84 25.68
N GLN A 222 22.65 -25.65 25.46
CA GLN A 222 23.53 -26.14 26.52
C GLN A 222 24.20 -24.99 27.27
N LYS A 223 24.80 -24.02 26.55
CA LYS A 223 25.41 -22.83 27.16
C LYS A 223 24.39 -21.97 27.92
N GLN A 224 23.14 -21.91 27.45
CA GLN A 224 22.07 -21.22 28.17
C GLN A 224 21.71 -21.94 29.46
N ALA A 225 21.62 -23.28 29.44
CA ALA A 225 21.36 -24.08 30.62
C ALA A 225 22.50 -23.94 31.66
N GLU A 226 23.75 -23.99 31.22
CA GLU A 226 24.92 -23.79 32.08
C GLU A 226 24.91 -22.41 32.77
N ARG A 227 24.66 -21.33 32.01
CA ARG A 227 24.57 -19.99 32.60
C ARG A 227 23.44 -19.87 33.62
N ARG A 228 22.29 -20.49 33.35
CA ARG A 228 21.16 -20.53 34.29
C ARG A 228 21.53 -21.30 35.56
N ALA A 229 22.22 -22.44 35.43
CA ALA A 229 22.70 -23.23 36.56
C ALA A 229 23.70 -22.41 37.42
N GLN A 230 24.71 -21.81 36.79
CA GLN A 230 25.69 -20.96 37.48
C GLN A 230 25.05 -19.78 38.21
N ALA A 231 24.08 -19.10 37.58
CA ALA A 231 23.34 -18.02 38.22
C ALA A 231 22.55 -18.50 39.45
N SER A 232 21.92 -19.68 39.36
CA SER A 232 21.18 -20.27 40.48
C SER A 232 22.10 -20.67 41.63
N GLU A 233 23.28 -21.22 41.33
CA GLU A 233 24.28 -21.59 42.32
C GLU A 233 24.89 -20.35 42.99
N ALA A 234 25.19 -19.31 42.20
CA ALA A 234 25.66 -18.04 42.73
C ALA A 234 24.61 -17.37 43.63
N ALA A 235 23.32 -17.42 43.27
CA ALA A 235 22.23 -16.92 44.10
C ALA A 235 22.11 -17.70 45.41
N ALA A 236 22.22 -19.03 45.37
CA ALA A 236 22.23 -19.88 46.57
C ALA A 236 23.46 -19.61 47.45
N GLY A 237 24.63 -19.41 46.85
CA GLY A 237 25.85 -19.04 47.56
C GLY A 237 25.74 -17.66 48.21
N ALA A 238 25.17 -16.68 47.51
CA ALA A 238 24.94 -15.33 48.01
C ALA A 238 23.93 -15.31 49.16
N SER A 239 22.84 -16.08 49.08
CA SER A 239 21.86 -16.19 50.16
C SER A 239 22.46 -16.86 51.40
N ALA A 240 23.25 -17.93 51.22
CA ALA A 240 23.97 -18.57 52.33
C ALA A 240 25.02 -17.63 52.96
N ALA A 241 25.74 -16.84 52.16
CA ALA A 241 26.68 -15.86 52.66
C ALA A 241 25.98 -14.68 53.36
N ALA A 242 24.80 -14.26 52.88
CA ALA A 242 23.98 -13.25 53.55
C ALA A 242 23.48 -13.76 54.91
N ALA A 243 23.00 -15.01 54.99
CA ALA A 243 22.61 -15.64 56.25
C ALA A 243 23.78 -15.69 57.24
N ARG A 244 24.96 -16.16 56.80
CA ARG A 244 26.18 -16.16 57.65
C ARG A 244 26.57 -14.78 58.14
N ARG A 245 26.42 -13.74 57.31
CA ARG A 245 26.69 -12.36 57.73
C ARG A 245 25.70 -11.88 58.79
N ALA A 246 24.41 -12.18 58.64
CA ALA A 246 23.39 -11.87 59.64
C ALA A 246 23.67 -12.59 60.97
N ASP A 247 24.05 -13.87 60.93
CA ASP A 247 24.41 -14.64 62.13
C ASP A 247 25.65 -14.09 62.83
N ASN A 248 26.67 -13.69 62.05
CA ASN A 248 27.88 -13.09 62.63
C ASN A 248 27.60 -11.71 63.24
N ALA A 249 26.77 -10.89 62.58
CA ALA A 249 26.35 -9.60 63.10
C ALA A 249 25.59 -9.75 64.42
N SER A 250 24.61 -10.66 64.50
CA SER A 250 23.85 -10.91 65.73
C SER A 250 24.72 -11.41 66.88
N ARG A 251 25.72 -12.26 66.60
CA ARG A 251 26.73 -12.70 67.58
C ARG A 251 27.62 -11.55 68.06
N TYR A 252 27.99 -10.63 67.18
CA TYR A 252 28.79 -9.47 67.55
C TYR A 252 27.98 -8.50 68.44
N GLU A 253 26.74 -8.22 68.08
CA GLU A 253 25.82 -7.41 68.89
C GLU A 253 25.58 -8.03 70.28
N ALA A 254 25.42 -9.36 70.36
CA ALA A 254 25.33 -10.06 71.64
C ALA A 254 26.58 -9.84 72.50
N LYS A 255 27.77 -9.99 71.91
CA LYS A 255 29.04 -9.73 72.63
C LYS A 255 29.17 -8.29 73.11
N GLN A 256 28.68 -7.31 72.34
CA GLN A 256 28.68 -5.91 72.76
C GLN A 256 27.79 -5.69 73.99
N ARG A 257 26.56 -6.22 73.96
CA ARG A 257 25.65 -6.19 75.12
C ARG A 257 26.27 -6.86 76.35
N ASP A 258 26.85 -8.04 76.17
CA ASP A 258 27.51 -8.76 77.27
C ASP A 258 28.70 -7.97 77.84
N ALA A 259 29.49 -7.31 76.98
CA ALA A 259 30.62 -6.49 77.42
C ALA A 259 30.16 -5.25 78.20
N GLU A 260 29.07 -4.60 77.79
CA GLU A 260 28.45 -3.48 78.51
C GLU A 260 27.91 -3.93 79.87
N GLU A 261 27.17 -5.05 79.92
CA GLU A 261 26.68 -5.62 81.18
C GLU A 261 27.83 -5.97 82.13
N ASN A 262 28.90 -6.56 81.60
CA ASN A 262 30.10 -6.87 82.38
C ASN A 262 30.76 -5.59 82.95
N ARG A 263 30.85 -4.51 82.17
CA ARG A 263 31.37 -3.21 82.65
C ARG A 263 30.52 -2.67 83.79
N GLN A 264 29.20 -2.63 83.61
CA GLN A 264 28.26 -2.20 84.65
C GLN A 264 28.40 -3.06 85.92
N ARG A 265 28.55 -4.38 85.77
CA ARG A 265 28.75 -5.28 86.92
C ARG A 265 30.07 -5.02 87.66
N VAL A 266 31.15 -4.72 86.95
CA VAL A 266 32.45 -4.37 87.55
C VAL A 266 32.37 -3.02 88.25
N GLU A 267 31.75 -2.01 87.65
CA GLU A 267 31.55 -0.70 88.26
C GLU A 267 30.67 -0.80 89.52
N ALA A 268 29.58 -1.55 89.48
CA ALA A 268 28.76 -1.83 90.66
C ALA A 268 29.57 -2.52 91.77
N ARG A 269 30.44 -3.49 91.42
CA ARG A 269 31.35 -4.12 92.39
C ARG A 269 32.34 -3.12 92.99
N ARG A 270 32.92 -2.22 92.18
CA ARG A 270 33.83 -1.16 92.64
C ARG A 270 33.12 -0.15 93.54
N ALA A 271 31.93 0.31 93.18
CA ALA A 271 31.12 1.21 93.99
C ALA A 271 30.74 0.57 95.33
N ASN A 272 30.36 -0.71 95.33
CA ASN A 272 30.10 -1.47 96.55
C ASN A 272 31.36 -1.63 97.41
N ALA A 273 32.52 -1.88 96.80
CA ALA A 273 33.80 -1.95 97.52
C ALA A 273 34.21 -0.59 98.11
N ALA A 274 34.01 0.51 97.38
CA ALA A 274 34.27 1.87 97.86
C ALA A 274 33.33 2.25 99.01
N ARG A 275 32.04 1.89 98.94
CA ARG A 275 31.09 2.04 100.06
C ARG A 275 31.56 1.25 101.29
N ARG A 276 32.01 0.00 101.10
CA ARG A 276 32.58 -0.82 102.19
C ARG A 276 33.86 -0.21 102.78
N ALA A 277 34.72 0.37 101.96
CA ALA A 277 35.95 1.04 102.39
C ALA A 277 35.67 2.36 103.12
N ALA A 278 34.70 3.17 102.67
CA ALA A 278 34.26 4.36 103.39
C ALA A 278 33.67 4.01 104.77
N SER A 279 32.85 2.95 104.84
CA SER A 279 32.37 2.45 106.14
C SER A 279 33.50 1.87 107.02
N ALA A 280 34.59 1.36 106.43
CA ALA A 280 35.75 0.89 107.18
C ALA A 280 36.66 2.04 107.65
N ALA A 281 36.77 3.13 106.88
CA ALA A 281 37.52 4.33 107.23
C ALA A 281 36.85 5.11 108.38
N ASP A 282 35.51 5.14 108.44
CA ASP A 282 34.77 5.63 109.61
C ASP A 282 35.01 4.77 110.87
N THR A 283 35.62 3.58 110.74
CA THR A 283 35.87 2.66 111.85
C THR A 283 37.35 2.61 112.27
N ALA A 284 38.27 3.39 111.68
CA ALA A 284 39.72 3.24 111.90
C ALA A 284 40.45 4.54 112.31
N SER A 285 40.27 4.97 113.56
CA SER A 285 41.16 5.88 114.29
C SER A 285 41.81 5.14 115.48
N ALA A 286 42.94 4.43 115.25
CA ALA A 286 43.96 4.04 116.25
C ALA A 286 45.19 3.37 115.56
N PRO A 287 46.47 3.68 115.94
CA PRO A 287 47.69 3.25 115.22
C PRO A 287 48.55 2.17 116.00
N PRO A 288 49.84 1.87 115.67
CA PRO A 288 50.37 0.67 114.97
C PRO A 288 51.43 -0.14 115.78
N PRO A 289 52.17 -1.14 115.21
CA PRO A 289 53.61 -0.93 114.86
C PRO A 289 54.20 -1.78 113.67
N ALA A 290 55.07 -1.22 112.80
CA ALA A 290 56.55 -1.43 112.56
C ALA A 290 57.03 -2.90 112.28
N ALA A 291 57.83 -3.31 111.26
CA ALA A 291 59.08 -2.78 110.64
C ALA A 291 59.40 -3.51 109.27
N THR A 292 59.72 -2.84 108.12
CA THR A 292 61.02 -2.60 107.39
C THR A 292 61.69 -3.79 106.60
N PRO A 293 62.65 -3.61 105.65
CA PRO A 293 62.70 -2.79 104.40
C PRO A 293 63.37 -3.43 103.12
N THR A 294 62.96 -3.02 101.89
CA THR A 294 63.69 -2.57 100.62
C THR A 294 64.80 -3.48 99.96
N PRO A 295 65.18 -3.45 98.63
CA PRO A 295 65.10 -2.35 97.62
C PRO A 295 64.80 -2.65 96.11
N ALA A 296 64.59 -1.56 95.35
CA ALA A 296 64.39 -1.40 93.89
C ALA A 296 65.75 -1.22 93.12
N PRO A 297 65.89 -0.98 91.77
CA PRO A 297 65.17 0.00 90.89
C PRO A 297 64.94 -0.42 89.39
N GLY A 298 64.36 0.48 88.55
CA GLY A 298 63.90 0.28 87.13
C GLY A 298 64.98 0.28 86.01
N PRO A 299 64.83 0.89 84.80
CA PRO A 299 63.71 1.65 84.17
C PRO A 299 63.49 1.46 82.61
N VAL A 300 62.58 2.25 82.01
CA VAL A 300 62.43 2.76 80.59
C VAL A 300 62.17 1.84 79.36
N SER A 301 61.10 2.12 78.58
CA SER A 301 61.12 2.59 77.16
C SER A 301 59.88 2.23 76.31
N THR A 302 59.20 3.27 75.77
CA THR A 302 58.42 3.33 74.51
C THR A 302 59.37 3.24 73.28
N PRO A 303 58.98 3.03 71.98
CA PRO A 303 57.84 3.68 71.29
C PRO A 303 57.17 2.95 70.08
N SER A 304 56.15 3.63 69.53
CA SER A 304 55.88 3.87 68.09
C SER A 304 55.10 2.90 67.18
N PRO A 305 54.44 3.44 66.11
CA PRO A 305 53.39 2.81 65.33
C PRO A 305 53.80 2.41 63.88
N ALA A 306 52.79 1.94 63.13
CA ALA A 306 52.55 2.07 61.68
C ALA A 306 52.80 0.86 60.71
N PRO A 307 52.06 0.84 59.57
CA PRO A 307 51.62 -0.37 58.85
C PRO A 307 52.32 -0.60 57.50
N GLY A 308 52.12 -1.77 56.90
CA GLY A 308 52.56 -2.06 55.53
C GLY A 308 52.03 -3.39 54.98
N VAL A 309 50.73 -3.44 54.64
CA VAL A 309 50.16 -4.52 53.80
C VAL A 309 50.61 -4.28 52.36
N SER A 310 51.45 -5.17 51.84
CA SER A 310 51.77 -5.27 50.43
C SER A 310 50.73 -6.18 49.75
N THR A 311 49.94 -5.59 48.85
CA THR A 311 49.08 -6.29 47.89
C THR A 311 49.91 -6.73 46.69
N PRO A 312 49.89 -8.01 46.28
CA PRO A 312 50.33 -8.39 44.95
C PRO A 312 49.21 -8.16 43.92
N ARG A 313 49.58 -7.43 42.88
CA ARG A 313 48.85 -7.21 41.62
C ARG A 313 49.05 -8.44 40.73
N PRO A 314 47.99 -9.14 40.25
CA PRO A 314 48.15 -10.04 39.11
C PRO A 314 48.08 -9.22 37.82
N GLY A 315 49.18 -9.30 37.05
CA GLY A 315 49.25 -8.84 35.67
C GLY A 315 49.25 -10.05 34.73
N LYS A 316 48.50 -9.89 33.64
CA LYS A 316 48.38 -10.70 32.43
C LYS A 316 47.51 -11.94 32.51
#